data_AF-A0A960PI57-F1
#
_entry.id   AF-A0A960PI57-F1
#
_cell.length_a   1.000
_cell.length_b   1.000
_cell.length_c   1.000
_cell.angle_alpha   90.00
_cell.angle_beta   90.00
_cell.angle_gamma   90.00
#
_symmetry.space_group_name_H-M   'P 1'
#
loop_
_entity.id
_entity.type
_entity.pdbx_description
1 polymer ?
#
loop_
_entity_poly.entity_id
_entity_poly.type
_entity_poly.pdbx_seq_one_letter_code
_entity_poly.pdbx_strand_id
1 'polypeptide(L)'
;GQCTEFCGLSHGYMRMEVKALPEAEYEQWLTAQQAPPAEPGNELAEEGRTTFLSQCAYCHQVNGLTSDGEYTNDGPVEDYQGLDGAAVPTVRPGVAPNLTHLMSRERFAGNMFPLYYEDGTPDEGALKEWLTDPEAMKPMMPDNLQGMPNLNLDPATVDALVAYLLTLD
;
A
#
# COMPACT_ATOMS: atom_id res chain seq x y z
N GLY A 1 16.39 -1.73 11.43
CA GLY A 1 15.84 -2.23 12.71
C GLY A 1 15.20 -3.60 12.51
N GLN A 2 15.00 -4.33 13.61
CA GLN A 2 14.34 -5.64 13.62
C GLN A 2 13.29 -5.65 14.72
N CYS A 3 12.20 -6.40 14.52
CA CYS A 3 11.30 -6.73 15.62
C CYS A 3 12.06 -7.51 16.70
N THR A 4 11.89 -7.14 17.98
CA THR A 4 12.66 -7.70 19.10
C THR A 4 11.87 -8.67 19.99
N GLU A 5 10.61 -8.94 19.64
CA GLU A 5 9.72 -9.86 20.36
C GLU A 5 8.91 -10.69 19.38
N PHE A 6 8.72 -11.98 19.68
CA PHE A 6 7.93 -12.87 18.83
C PHE A 6 6.49 -12.36 18.68
N CYS A 7 6.11 -12.00 17.47
CA CYS A 7 4.81 -11.42 17.12
C CYS A 7 4.01 -12.27 16.11
N GLY A 8 4.49 -13.46 15.76
CA GLY A 8 3.85 -14.36 14.79
C GLY A 8 4.86 -15.04 13.85
N LEU A 9 4.35 -15.82 12.89
CA LEU A 9 5.18 -16.60 11.94
C LEU A 9 6.16 -15.71 11.15
N SER A 10 5.75 -14.48 10.88
CA SER A 10 6.54 -13.48 10.15
C SER A 10 7.49 -12.66 11.01
N HIS A 11 7.69 -12.99 12.28
CA HIS A 11 8.54 -12.23 13.21
C HIS A 11 9.94 -11.93 12.62
N GLY A 12 10.61 -12.93 12.04
CA GLY A 12 11.94 -12.77 11.42
C GLY A 12 11.96 -11.96 10.10
N TYR A 13 10.78 -11.68 9.54
CA TYR A 13 10.57 -10.87 8.34
C TYR A 13 9.99 -9.49 8.66
N MET A 14 9.81 -9.15 9.94
CA MET A 14 9.35 -7.83 10.37
C MET A 14 10.55 -6.88 10.54
N ARG A 15 11.03 -6.38 9.40
CA ARG A 15 12.19 -5.49 9.32
C ARG A 15 11.74 -4.03 9.32
N MET A 16 12.64 -3.15 9.73
CA MET A 16 12.43 -1.69 9.71
C MET A 16 13.64 -1.01 9.10
N GLU A 17 13.42 0.13 8.47
CA GLU A 17 14.47 1.01 7.98
C GLU A 17 14.34 2.39 8.60
N VAL A 18 15.48 3.05 8.84
CA VAL A 18 15.53 4.45 9.27
C VAL A 18 16.54 5.13 8.37
N LYS A 19 16.09 6.15 7.64
CA LYS A 19 16.94 7.00 6.81
C LYS A 19 17.24 8.28 7.57
N ALA A 20 18.50 8.48 7.94
CA ALA A 20 18.96 9.73 8.51
C ALA A 20 19.31 10.68 7.37
N LEU A 21 18.51 11.73 7.20
CA LEU A 21 18.68 12.74 6.16
C LEU A 21 19.24 14.04 6.75
N PRO A 22 19.98 14.83 5.96
CA PRO A 22 20.20 16.24 6.26
C PRO A 22 18.87 16.98 6.44
N GLU A 23 18.82 17.98 7.31
CA GLU A 23 17.60 18.72 7.66
C GLU A 23 16.87 19.24 6.42
N ALA A 24 17.58 19.87 5.48
CA ALA A 24 16.99 20.38 4.26
C ALA A 24 16.36 19.30 3.36
N GLU A 25 16.91 18.08 3.34
CA GLU A 25 16.36 16.95 2.59
C GLU A 25 15.15 16.34 3.32
N TYR A 26 15.19 16.28 4.65
CA TYR A 26 14.06 15.85 5.46
C TYR A 26 12.84 16.77 5.29
N GLU A 27 13.03 18.09 5.30
CA GLU A 27 11.93 19.05 5.11
C GLU A 27 11.30 18.96 3.71
N GLN A 28 12.13 18.72 2.68
CA GLN A 28 11.65 18.46 1.31
C GLN A 28 10.82 17.18 1.26
N TRP A 29 11.34 16.10 1.86
CA TRP A 29 10.62 14.84 1.96
C TRP A 29 9.31 14.98 2.74
N LEU A 30 9.31 15.67 3.88
CA LEU A 30 8.13 15.89 4.70
C LEU A 30 7.05 16.65 3.93
N THR A 31 7.44 17.69 3.19
CA THR A 31 6.52 18.45 2.33
C THR A 31 5.88 17.55 1.27
N ALA A 32 6.67 16.67 0.63
CA ALA A 32 6.16 15.71 -0.34
C ALA A 32 5.21 14.68 0.31
N GLN A 33 5.54 14.17 1.51
CA GLN A 33 4.69 13.23 2.26
C GLN A 33 3.41 13.84 2.84
N GLN A 34 3.23 15.15 2.70
CA GLN A 34 1.99 15.84 3.07
C GLN A 34 1.13 16.16 1.85
N ALA A 35 1.65 16.02 0.62
CA ALA A 35 0.87 16.26 -0.57
C ALA A 35 -0.10 15.09 -0.86
N PRO A 36 -1.23 15.34 -1.53
CA PRO A 36 -2.06 14.25 -2.04
C PRO A 36 -1.28 13.45 -3.11
N PRO A 37 -1.54 12.14 -3.24
CA PRO A 37 -0.91 11.32 -4.28
C PRO A 37 -1.35 11.77 -5.68
N ALA A 38 -0.57 11.40 -6.68
CA ALA A 38 -0.91 11.70 -8.07
C ALA A 38 -2.22 10.99 -8.52
N GLU A 39 -3.00 11.70 -9.34
CA GLU A 39 -4.14 11.11 -10.05
C GLU A 39 -3.67 10.04 -11.05
N PRO A 40 -4.46 8.96 -11.26
CA PRO A 40 -4.12 7.95 -12.25
C PRO A 40 -3.92 8.56 -13.65
N GLY A 41 -2.78 8.29 -14.28
CA GLY A 41 -2.40 8.90 -15.55
C GLY A 41 -2.96 8.22 -16.81
N ASN A 42 -3.64 7.08 -16.67
CA ASN A 42 -4.16 6.28 -17.78
C ASN A 42 -5.33 5.38 -17.35
N GLU A 43 -6.05 4.81 -18.33
CA GLU A 43 -7.25 3.98 -18.11
C GLU A 43 -6.98 2.74 -17.24
N LEU A 44 -5.80 2.12 -17.36
CA LEU A 44 -5.46 0.93 -16.58
C LEU A 44 -5.28 1.27 -15.08
N ALA A 45 -4.63 2.39 -14.79
CA ALA A 45 -4.47 2.88 -13.41
C ALA A 45 -5.81 3.36 -12.82
N GLU A 46 -6.72 3.88 -13.65
CA GLU A 46 -8.10 4.22 -13.24
C GLU A 46 -8.93 2.97 -12.87
N GLU A 47 -8.82 1.91 -13.66
CA GLU A 47 -9.40 0.60 -13.34
C GLU A 47 -8.78 0.03 -12.05
N GLY A 48 -7.47 0.20 -11.89
CA GLY A 48 -6.75 -0.15 -10.67
C GLY A 48 -7.26 0.57 -9.43
N ARG A 49 -7.50 1.89 -9.53
CA ARG A 49 -8.11 2.68 -8.45
C ARG A 49 -9.49 2.14 -8.10
N THR A 50 -10.34 1.89 -9.10
CA THR A 50 -11.68 1.31 -8.87
C THR A 50 -11.59 -0.02 -8.13
N THR A 51 -10.67 -0.89 -8.55
CA THR A 51 -10.41 -2.16 -7.88
C THR A 51 -9.92 -1.96 -6.45
N PHE A 52 -9.00 -1.01 -6.22
CA PHE A 52 -8.50 -0.67 -4.91
C PHE A 52 -9.62 -0.26 -3.94
N LEU A 53 -10.52 0.62 -4.39
CA LEU A 53 -11.68 1.05 -3.59
C LEU A 53 -12.56 -0.13 -3.18
N SER A 54 -12.78 -1.10 -4.07
CA SER A 54 -13.65 -2.26 -3.82
C SER A 54 -13.02 -3.37 -2.99
N GLN A 55 -11.71 -3.63 -3.13
CA GLN A 55 -11.06 -4.82 -2.57
C GLN A 55 -10.01 -4.50 -1.51
N CYS A 56 -9.30 -3.37 -1.64
CA CYS A 56 -8.10 -3.08 -0.85
C CYS A 56 -8.36 -2.08 0.26
N ALA A 57 -9.26 -1.13 0.02
CA ALA A 57 -9.51 -0.02 0.93
C ALA A 57 -10.19 -0.42 2.25
N TYR A 58 -10.70 -1.66 2.35
CA TYR A 58 -11.14 -2.26 3.60
C TYR A 58 -9.99 -2.45 4.62
N CYS A 59 -8.75 -2.57 4.14
CA CYS A 59 -7.58 -2.77 4.99
C CYS A 59 -6.58 -1.61 4.86
N HIS A 60 -6.36 -1.16 3.63
CA HIS A 60 -5.33 -0.17 3.30
C HIS A 60 -5.91 1.22 3.13
N GLN A 61 -5.21 2.19 3.68
CA GLN A 61 -5.54 3.60 3.50
C GLN A 61 -4.74 4.20 2.34
N VAL A 62 -5.38 5.04 1.54
CA VAL A 62 -4.75 6.11 0.76
C VAL A 62 -5.39 7.42 1.25
N ASN A 63 -4.58 8.36 1.73
CA ASN A 63 -5.09 9.61 2.31
C ASN A 63 -5.90 10.39 1.27
N GLY A 64 -6.97 11.02 1.73
CA GLY A 64 -7.85 11.82 0.88
C GLY A 64 -8.75 11.05 -0.08
N LEU A 65 -8.48 9.77 -0.35
CA LEU A 65 -9.24 8.97 -1.31
C LEU A 65 -10.66 8.72 -0.79
N THR A 66 -11.65 9.22 -1.51
CA THR A 66 -13.07 9.03 -1.19
C THR A 66 -13.67 7.81 -1.91
N SER A 67 -14.91 7.47 -1.57
CA SER A 67 -15.71 6.44 -2.25
C SER A 67 -15.89 6.70 -3.75
N ASP A 68 -15.88 7.98 -4.14
CA ASP A 68 -16.08 8.42 -5.51
C ASP A 68 -14.77 8.49 -6.31
N GLY A 69 -13.65 8.10 -5.68
CA GLY A 69 -12.32 8.06 -6.28
C GLY A 69 -11.56 9.38 -6.23
N GLU A 70 -12.13 10.45 -5.67
CA GLU A 70 -11.47 11.76 -5.57
C GLU A 70 -10.54 11.87 -4.36
N TYR A 71 -9.45 12.66 -4.49
CA TYR A 71 -8.61 13.04 -3.35
C TYR A 71 -9.07 14.38 -2.74
N THR A 72 -9.59 14.37 -1.52
CA THR A 72 -10.26 15.54 -0.93
C THR A 72 -9.46 16.29 0.14
N ASN A 73 -8.53 15.65 0.86
CA ASN A 73 -7.62 16.26 1.87
C ASN A 73 -6.43 15.33 2.21
N ASP A 74 -5.36 15.86 2.82
CA ASP A 74 -4.14 15.10 3.19
C ASP A 74 -4.30 14.13 4.37
N GLY A 75 -5.52 14.03 4.92
CA GLY A 75 -5.85 13.21 6.08
C GLY A 75 -6.58 11.90 5.74
N PRO A 76 -6.78 11.02 6.74
CA PRO A 76 -7.73 9.93 6.60
C PRO A 76 -9.12 10.47 6.26
N VAL A 77 -9.78 9.88 5.27
CA VAL A 77 -11.21 10.14 5.05
C VAL A 77 -11.97 9.39 6.15
N GLU A 78 -12.46 10.12 7.17
CA GLU A 78 -13.20 9.53 8.29
C GLU A 78 -14.52 8.86 7.84
N ASP A 79 -15.04 9.27 6.68
CA ASP A 79 -16.28 8.78 6.07
C ASP A 79 -16.01 7.91 4.84
N TYR A 80 -15.01 7.03 4.91
CA TYR A 80 -14.81 6.03 3.87
C TYR A 80 -16.02 5.07 3.87
N GLN A 81 -17.03 5.39 3.08
CA GLN A 81 -18.15 4.52 2.76
C GLN A 81 -17.73 3.65 1.58
N GLY A 82 -18.03 2.36 1.60
CA GLY A 82 -17.71 1.48 0.49
C GLY A 82 -18.46 1.92 -0.77
N LEU A 83 -18.17 1.29 -1.91
CA LEU A 83 -18.83 1.60 -3.19
C LEU A 83 -20.37 1.45 -3.15
N ASP A 84 -20.94 0.85 -2.10
CA ASP A 84 -22.38 0.70 -1.87
C ASP A 84 -23.00 1.75 -0.93
N GLY A 85 -22.23 2.75 -0.48
CA GLY A 85 -22.67 3.76 0.48
C GLY A 85 -22.90 3.21 1.89
N ALA A 86 -22.50 1.97 2.17
CA ALA A 86 -22.42 1.48 3.53
C ALA A 86 -21.14 2.03 4.18
N ALA A 87 -21.24 2.54 5.41
CA ALA A 87 -20.06 2.88 6.20
C ALA A 87 -19.11 1.67 6.24
N VAL A 88 -17.94 1.76 5.60
CA VAL A 88 -16.91 0.73 5.71
C VAL A 88 -16.25 0.97 7.05
N PRO A 89 -16.44 0.11 8.07
CA PRO A 89 -15.99 0.39 9.44
C PRO A 89 -14.46 0.31 9.61
N THR A 90 -13.70 0.29 8.51
CA THR A 90 -12.36 -0.26 8.42
C THR A 90 -11.50 0.54 7.45
N VAL A 91 -11.19 1.77 7.83
CA VAL A 91 -9.80 2.23 7.73
C VAL A 91 -9.34 2.44 9.17
N ARG A 92 -9.26 1.34 9.94
CA ARG A 92 -8.80 1.42 11.33
C ARG A 92 -7.27 1.46 11.32
N PRO A 93 -6.64 2.53 11.86
CA PRO A 93 -5.20 2.54 12.06
C PRO A 93 -4.75 1.26 12.80
N GLY A 94 -3.71 0.60 12.29
CA GLY A 94 -3.12 -0.59 12.90
C GLY A 94 -3.51 -1.94 12.29
N VAL A 95 -4.39 -1.99 11.28
CA VAL A 95 -4.73 -3.24 10.56
C VAL A 95 -3.76 -3.52 9.42
N ALA A 96 -3.50 -2.53 8.56
CA ALA A 96 -2.56 -2.64 7.45
C ALA A 96 -1.77 -1.33 7.24
N PRO A 97 -0.64 -1.37 6.49
CA PRO A 97 0.11 -0.16 6.16
C PRO A 97 -0.73 0.83 5.35
N ASN A 98 -0.61 2.12 5.68
CA ASN A 98 -1.00 3.21 4.78
C ASN A 98 -0.20 3.09 3.47
N LEU A 99 -0.80 3.36 2.32
CA LEU A 99 -0.20 3.23 0.98
C LEU A 99 -0.10 4.55 0.21
N THR A 100 -0.51 5.68 0.79
CA THR A 100 -0.54 7.02 0.14
C THR A 100 0.74 7.33 -0.62
N HIS A 101 1.88 7.06 -0.01
CA HIS A 101 3.21 7.22 -0.60
C HIS A 101 3.93 5.88 -0.59
N LEU A 102 3.37 4.89 -1.29
CA LEU A 102 4.00 3.58 -1.44
C LEU A 102 5.32 3.71 -2.19
N MET A 103 5.34 4.49 -3.27
CA MET A 103 6.47 4.63 -4.18
C MET A 103 7.56 5.55 -3.63
N SER A 104 7.32 6.31 -2.55
CA SER A 104 8.41 6.98 -1.81
C SER A 104 9.31 6.01 -1.01
N ARG A 105 8.93 4.72 -0.91
CA ARG A 105 9.64 3.70 -0.11
C ARG A 105 10.62 2.92 -0.96
N GLU A 106 11.67 2.38 -0.34
CA GLU A 106 12.60 1.48 -1.04
C GLU A 106 12.13 0.03 -1.07
N ARG A 107 11.26 -0.36 -0.13
CA ARG A 107 10.91 -1.76 0.13
C ARG A 107 9.48 -1.90 0.61
N PHE A 108 8.92 -3.09 0.40
CA PHE A 108 7.57 -3.45 0.82
C PHE A 108 7.54 -4.77 1.62
N ALA A 109 6.33 -5.21 1.98
CA ALA A 109 6.07 -6.43 2.76
C ALA A 109 6.84 -6.50 4.09
N GLY A 110 6.88 -5.39 4.85
CA GLY A 110 7.65 -5.31 6.10
C GLY A 110 9.16 -5.21 5.86
N ASN A 111 9.56 -4.41 4.88
CA ASN A 111 10.95 -4.12 4.51
C ASN A 111 11.74 -5.37 4.07
N MET A 112 11.07 -6.31 3.41
CA MET A 112 11.65 -7.59 2.98
C MET A 112 12.13 -7.52 1.52
N PHE A 113 11.27 -7.04 0.63
CA PHE A 113 11.52 -7.00 -0.82
C PHE A 113 11.75 -5.57 -1.30
N PRO A 114 12.69 -5.34 -2.23
CA PRO A 114 12.87 -4.04 -2.87
C PRO A 114 11.64 -3.67 -3.72
N LEU A 115 11.31 -2.38 -3.78
CA LEU A 115 10.31 -1.83 -4.70
C LEU A 115 10.90 -1.45 -6.06
N TYR A 116 12.23 -1.41 -6.16
CA TYR A 116 12.96 -0.93 -7.33
C TYR A 116 14.11 -1.87 -7.67
N TYR A 117 14.42 -1.98 -8.96
CA TYR A 117 15.69 -2.51 -9.43
C TYR A 117 16.84 -1.54 -9.11
N GLU A 118 18.09 -1.99 -9.27
CA GLU A 118 19.28 -1.19 -8.98
C GLU A 118 19.39 0.08 -9.84
N ASP A 119 18.74 0.11 -11.01
CA ASP A 119 18.69 1.27 -11.91
C ASP A 119 17.59 2.28 -11.55
N GLY A 120 16.82 2.01 -10.49
CA GLY A 120 15.72 2.85 -10.02
C GLY A 120 14.40 2.63 -10.75
N THR A 121 14.31 1.65 -11.64
CA THR A 121 13.01 1.28 -12.25
C THR A 121 12.14 0.51 -11.26
N PRO A 122 10.83 0.79 -11.15
CA PRO A 122 9.95 0.01 -10.27
C PRO A 122 9.93 -1.47 -10.61
N ASP A 123 10.01 -2.33 -9.59
CA ASP A 123 9.87 -3.78 -9.75
C ASP A 123 8.39 -4.17 -9.71
N GLU A 124 7.70 -3.91 -10.82
CA GLU A 124 6.30 -4.32 -11.01
C GLU A 124 6.10 -5.82 -10.78
N GLY A 125 7.06 -6.65 -11.19
CA GLY A 125 7.00 -8.09 -11.04
C GLY A 125 6.85 -8.50 -9.57
N ALA A 126 7.65 -7.91 -8.68
CA ALA A 126 7.57 -8.18 -7.24
C ALA A 126 6.22 -7.76 -6.64
N LEU A 127 5.62 -6.66 -7.09
CA LEU A 127 4.28 -6.25 -6.66
C LEU A 127 3.20 -7.21 -7.17
N LYS A 128 3.29 -7.65 -8.43
CA LYS A 128 2.35 -8.63 -9.01
C LYS A 128 2.42 -9.98 -8.28
N GLU A 129 3.62 -10.48 -8.00
CA GLU A 129 3.82 -11.70 -7.22
C GLU A 129 3.21 -11.59 -5.83
N TRP A 130 3.37 -10.44 -5.16
CA TRP A 130 2.81 -10.20 -3.84
C TRP A 130 1.28 -10.17 -3.84
N LEU A 131 0.66 -9.51 -4.82
CA LEU A 131 -0.80 -9.47 -4.95
C LEU A 131 -1.38 -10.84 -5.35
N THR A 132 -0.59 -11.68 -6.04
CA THR A 132 -1.01 -13.01 -6.50
C THR A 132 -0.96 -14.05 -5.39
N ASP A 133 0.11 -14.08 -4.60
CA ASP A 133 0.26 -15.04 -3.49
C ASP A 133 1.16 -14.48 -2.36
N PRO A 134 0.59 -13.63 -1.48
CA PRO A 134 1.37 -12.99 -0.43
C PRO A 134 1.94 -14.02 0.57
N GLU A 135 1.21 -15.10 0.87
CA GLU A 135 1.63 -16.16 1.80
C GLU A 135 2.83 -16.95 1.29
N ALA A 136 2.92 -17.18 -0.02
CA ALA A 136 4.10 -17.80 -0.65
C ALA A 136 5.34 -16.92 -0.54
N MET A 137 5.20 -15.58 -0.56
CA MET A 137 6.32 -14.65 -0.41
C MET A 137 6.72 -14.44 1.06
N LYS A 138 5.74 -14.35 1.97
CA LYS A 138 5.96 -14.05 3.38
C LYS A 138 5.01 -14.88 4.25
N PRO A 139 5.50 -15.88 5.02
CA PRO A 139 4.65 -16.72 5.85
C PRO A 139 3.80 -15.90 6.84
N MET A 140 2.48 -16.01 6.76
CA MET A 140 1.54 -15.23 7.57
C MET A 140 0.31 -16.06 7.93
N MET A 141 -0.60 -15.50 8.73
CA MET A 141 -1.83 -16.18 9.18
C MET A 141 -3.04 -15.27 8.92
N PRO A 142 -3.45 -15.09 7.65
CA PRO A 142 -4.48 -14.12 7.31
C PRO A 142 -5.86 -14.48 7.88
N ASP A 143 -6.14 -15.78 8.08
CA ASP A 143 -7.34 -16.26 8.79
C ASP A 143 -7.47 -15.70 10.22
N ASN A 144 -6.35 -15.31 10.84
CA ASN A 144 -6.28 -14.68 12.15
C ASN A 144 -6.08 -13.16 12.08
N LEU A 145 -6.38 -12.54 10.93
CA LEU A 145 -6.13 -11.12 10.64
C LEU A 145 -4.66 -10.72 10.80
N GLN A 146 -3.73 -11.65 10.57
CA GLN A 146 -2.29 -11.43 10.69
C GLN A 146 -1.63 -11.62 9.33
N GLY A 147 -1.63 -10.57 8.52
CA GLY A 147 -1.06 -10.56 7.18
C GLY A 147 -2.07 -10.16 6.11
N MET A 148 -1.61 -10.04 4.87
CA MET A 148 -2.47 -9.81 3.72
C MET A 148 -3.08 -11.15 3.25
N PRO A 149 -4.42 -11.28 3.17
CA PRO A 149 -5.03 -12.47 2.61
C PRO A 149 -4.74 -12.60 1.10
N ASN A 150 -4.68 -13.83 0.60
CA ASN A 150 -4.72 -14.06 -0.83
C ASN A 150 -6.16 -13.84 -1.35
N LEU A 151 -6.35 -12.79 -2.16
CA LEU A 151 -7.66 -12.42 -2.71
C LEU A 151 -8.02 -13.21 -3.99
N ASN A 152 -7.14 -14.08 -4.47
CA ASN A 152 -7.31 -14.89 -5.68
C ASN A 152 -7.72 -14.06 -6.90
N LEU A 153 -7.07 -12.91 -7.08
CA LEU A 153 -7.31 -11.97 -8.17
C LEU A 153 -6.88 -12.58 -9.51
N ASP A 154 -7.59 -12.26 -10.58
CA ASP A 154 -7.15 -12.62 -11.92
C ASP A 154 -5.98 -11.72 -12.39
N PRO A 155 -5.17 -12.17 -13.37
CA PRO A 155 -4.00 -11.42 -13.81
C PRO A 155 -4.27 -9.99 -14.30
N ALA A 156 -5.41 -9.75 -14.97
CA ALA A 156 -5.72 -8.41 -15.48
C ALA A 156 -6.05 -7.45 -14.33
N THR A 157 -6.79 -7.93 -13.33
CA THR A 157 -7.04 -7.19 -12.09
C THR A 157 -5.74 -6.86 -11.33
N VAL A 158 -4.79 -7.81 -11.29
CA VAL A 158 -3.46 -7.59 -10.69
C VAL A 158 -2.69 -6.51 -11.47
N ASP A 159 -2.69 -6.56 -12.81
CA ASP A 159 -2.03 -5.54 -13.64
C ASP A 159 -2.62 -4.14 -13.41
N ALA A 160 -3.95 -4.02 -13.35
CA ALA A 160 -4.63 -2.76 -13.08
C ALA A 160 -4.26 -2.21 -11.69
N LEU A 161 -4.30 -3.05 -10.65
CA LEU A 161 -3.91 -2.65 -9.30
C LEU A 161 -2.45 -2.18 -9.23
N VAL A 162 -1.52 -2.89 -9.87
CA VAL A 162 -0.12 -2.44 -9.90
C VAL A 162 0.02 -1.11 -10.63
N ALA A 163 -0.67 -0.93 -11.76
CA ALA A 163 -0.66 0.35 -12.47
C ALA A 163 -1.13 1.52 -11.58
N TYR A 164 -2.11 1.30 -10.71
CA TYR A 164 -2.55 2.29 -9.72
C TYR A 164 -1.54 2.48 -8.58
N LEU A 165 -1.04 1.40 -7.98
CA LEU A 165 -0.08 1.46 -6.88
C LEU A 165 1.21 2.22 -7.26
N LEU A 166 1.62 2.13 -8.53
CA LEU A 166 2.75 2.87 -9.06
C LEU A 166 2.54 4.39 -9.12
N THR A 167 1.31 4.90 -9.01
CA THR A 167 1.02 6.35 -8.98
C THR A 167 1.08 6.96 -7.58
N LEU A 168 1.31 6.14 -6.54
CA LEU A 168 1.27 6.55 -5.14
C LEU A 168 2.66 6.96 -4.63
N ASP A 169 3.21 8.07 -5.13
CA ASP A 169 4.53 8.60 -4.75
C ASP A 169 4.52 9.57 -3.57
#